data_AF-A0A6L3IIE5-F1
#
_entry.id   AF-A0A6L3IIE5-F1
#
_cell.length_a   1.000
_cell.length_b   1.000
_cell.length_c   1.000
_cell.angle_alpha   90.00
_cell.angle_beta   90.00
_cell.angle_gamma   90.00
#
_symmetry.space_group_name_H-M   'P 1'
#
loop_
_entity.id
_entity.type
_entity.pdbx_description
1 polymer ?
#
loop_
_entity_poly.entity_id
_entity_poly.type
_entity_poly.pdbx_seq_one_letter_code
_entity_poly.pdbx_strand_id
1 'polypeptide(L)'
;MEYYGKILCISYNDLTYDDRPVMVNGKADYSRSRTLKGVHPSTLSEEELAPIMSIPNYKKLAAKEKINVVRSGRGLGGYVLVEIATMPLRFQERIKLKYGDMKEDVIRNWLGSHYHIDAKAREFYTRFRFDNGDTLPPEHIQEYTVNASVIEAVMRAMEDATFMRKAMKAGPVNWGELAGAISYYQAEFGHTLPVSSNR
;
A
#
# COMPACT_ATOMS: atom_id res chain seq x y z
N MET A 1 -6.03 -2.10 8.54
CA MET A 1 -5.69 -0.71 8.15
C MET A 1 -6.58 -0.31 7.00
N GLU A 2 -6.93 0.97 6.89
CA GLU A 2 -7.87 1.47 5.89
C GLU A 2 -7.68 2.96 5.62
N TYR A 3 -8.26 3.46 4.54
CA TYR A 3 -8.29 4.89 4.24
C TYR A 3 -9.57 5.54 4.79
N TYR A 4 -9.41 6.65 5.51
CA TYR A 4 -10.51 7.57 5.85
C TYR A 4 -10.38 8.83 5.00
N GLY A 5 -11.18 8.90 3.94
CA GLY A 5 -10.97 9.88 2.87
C GLY A 5 -9.59 9.68 2.24
N LYS A 6 -8.70 10.66 2.36
CA LYS A 6 -7.32 10.54 1.90
C LYS A 6 -6.36 10.03 3.00
N ILE A 7 -6.76 9.84 4.25
CA ILE A 7 -5.80 9.57 5.34
C ILE A 7 -5.64 8.06 5.56
N LEU A 8 -4.41 7.54 5.52
CA LEU A 8 -4.14 6.14 5.87
C LEU A 8 -4.22 5.97 7.40
N CYS A 9 -5.14 5.12 7.82
CA CYS A 9 -5.49 4.93 9.21
C CYS A 9 -5.34 3.49 9.67
N ILE A 10 -5.10 3.34 10.97
CA ILE A 10 -5.15 2.07 11.69
C ILE A 10 -6.17 2.16 12.82
N SER A 11 -6.89 1.06 13.05
CA SER A 11 -7.91 1.03 14.09
C SER A 11 -7.28 0.99 15.48
N TYR A 12 -7.97 1.53 16.49
CA TYR A 12 -7.55 1.38 17.89
C TYR A 12 -7.38 -0.09 18.28
N ASN A 13 -8.27 -0.96 17.79
CA ASN A 13 -8.19 -2.39 18.06
C ASN A 13 -6.89 -2.97 17.50
N ASP A 14 -6.57 -2.71 16.22
CA ASP A 14 -5.33 -3.21 15.60
C ASP A 14 -4.06 -2.71 16.27
N LEU A 15 -4.08 -1.49 16.82
CA LEU A 15 -2.95 -0.93 17.56
C LEU A 15 -2.68 -1.67 18.89
N THR A 16 -3.72 -2.20 19.51
CA THR A 16 -3.66 -2.67 20.90
C THR A 16 -3.89 -4.16 21.05
N TYR A 17 -4.35 -4.83 20.01
CA TYR A 17 -4.64 -6.26 20.03
C TYR A 17 -3.33 -7.07 20.06
N ASP A 18 -3.25 -7.94 21.07
CA ASP A 18 -2.15 -8.87 21.27
C ASP A 18 -2.51 -10.19 20.59
N ASP A 19 -1.81 -10.52 19.51
CA ASP A 19 -2.01 -11.77 18.76
C ASP A 19 -1.11 -12.89 19.31
N ARG A 20 -0.34 -12.66 20.37
CA ARG A 20 0.50 -13.71 20.98
C ARG A 20 -0.37 -14.80 21.59
N PRO A 21 0.05 -16.07 21.50
CA PRO A 21 -0.71 -17.17 22.04
C PRO A 21 -0.74 -17.13 23.57
N VAL A 22 -1.80 -17.69 24.14
CA VAL A 22 -1.86 -17.95 25.58
C VAL A 22 -1.33 -19.36 25.84
N MET A 23 -0.55 -19.55 26.89
CA MET A 23 -0.08 -20.88 27.27
C MET A 23 -1.17 -21.61 28.05
N VAL A 24 -1.68 -22.71 27.49
CA VAL A 24 -2.68 -23.58 28.13
C VAL A 24 -2.10 -24.98 28.22
N ASN A 25 -1.90 -25.47 29.45
CA ASN A 25 -1.29 -26.79 29.71
C ASN A 25 0.07 -27.00 29.00
N GLY A 26 0.91 -25.96 28.95
CA GLY A 26 2.22 -26.01 28.31
C GLY A 26 2.19 -25.98 26.78
N LYS A 27 1.01 -25.85 26.15
CA LYS A 27 0.86 -25.67 24.70
C LYS A 27 0.42 -24.24 24.38
N ALA A 28 0.92 -23.70 23.28
CA ALA A 28 0.52 -22.41 22.76
C ALA A 28 -0.87 -22.50 22.13
N ASP A 29 -1.83 -21.76 22.70
CA ASP A 29 -3.19 -21.62 22.18
C ASP A 29 -3.32 -20.34 21.36
N TYR A 30 -3.53 -20.51 20.06
CA TYR A 30 -3.71 -19.45 19.07
C TYR A 30 -5.18 -19.18 18.73
N SER A 31 -6.14 -19.76 19.46
CA SER A 31 -7.58 -19.62 19.19
C SER A 31 -8.08 -18.16 19.14
N ARG A 32 -7.36 -17.25 19.81
CA ARG A 32 -7.63 -15.81 19.84
C ARG A 32 -6.66 -15.00 18.97
N SER A 33 -5.66 -15.63 18.38
CA SER A 33 -4.68 -14.98 17.50
C SER A 33 -5.26 -14.85 16.10
N ARG A 34 -5.07 -13.70 15.46
CA ARG A 34 -5.53 -13.49 14.08
C ARG A 34 -4.49 -14.00 13.08
N THR A 35 -4.96 -14.42 11.91
CA THR A 35 -4.11 -14.59 10.73
C THR A 35 -3.58 -13.22 10.30
N LEU A 36 -2.26 -13.10 10.14
CA LEU A 36 -1.62 -11.87 9.67
C LEU A 36 -0.92 -12.17 8.35
N LYS A 37 -1.05 -11.26 7.37
CA LYS A 37 -0.39 -11.38 6.05
C LYS A 37 -0.73 -12.71 5.32
N GLY A 38 -1.90 -13.28 5.58
CA GLY A 38 -2.31 -14.57 5.01
C GLY A 38 -1.64 -15.80 5.63
N VAL A 39 -0.90 -15.64 6.74
CA VAL A 39 -0.16 -16.73 7.38
C VAL A 39 -0.69 -17.02 8.78
N HIS A 40 -0.70 -18.30 9.16
CA HIS A 40 -1.13 -18.75 10.48
C HIS A 40 -0.20 -18.20 11.58
N PRO A 41 -0.72 -17.72 12.73
CA PRO A 41 0.07 -17.03 13.75
C PRO A 41 1.19 -17.87 14.37
N SER A 42 1.09 -19.21 14.33
CA SER A 42 2.15 -20.10 14.82
C SER A 42 3.46 -20.04 14.02
N THR A 43 3.47 -19.47 12.82
CA THR A 43 4.66 -19.33 11.98
C THR A 43 5.27 -17.93 12.07
N LEU A 44 4.68 -17.05 12.86
CA LEU A 44 5.12 -15.66 13.03
C LEU A 44 5.94 -15.53 14.31
N SER A 45 6.84 -14.56 14.33
CA SER A 45 7.63 -14.25 15.52
C SER A 45 6.76 -13.64 16.63
N GLU A 46 7.22 -13.75 17.88
CA GLU A 46 6.53 -13.11 19.01
C GLU A 46 6.42 -11.59 18.82
N GLU A 47 7.41 -10.97 18.19
CA GLU A 47 7.43 -9.53 17.93
C GLU A 47 6.35 -9.10 16.92
N GLU A 48 6.13 -9.90 15.87
CA GLU A 48 5.04 -9.68 14.89
C GLU A 48 3.66 -9.85 15.54
N LEU A 49 3.52 -10.81 16.45
CA LEU A 49 2.25 -11.07 17.14
C LEU A 49 1.96 -10.04 18.23
N ALA A 50 2.98 -9.47 18.84
CA ALA A 50 2.83 -8.49 19.91
C ALA A 50 1.99 -7.26 19.47
N PRO A 51 1.29 -6.59 20.41
CA PRO A 51 0.47 -5.42 20.10
C PRO A 51 1.38 -4.24 19.76
N ILE A 52 1.03 -3.42 18.75
CA ILE A 52 1.82 -2.26 18.31
C ILE A 52 2.13 -1.32 19.48
N MET A 53 1.15 -1.11 20.35
CA MET A 53 1.32 -0.37 21.60
C MET A 53 0.34 -0.88 22.66
N SER A 54 0.65 -0.58 23.92
CA SER A 54 -0.29 -0.87 25.01
C SER A 54 -1.44 0.14 25.04
N ILE A 55 -2.58 -0.30 25.57
CA ILE A 55 -3.77 0.56 25.77
C ILE A 55 -3.44 1.84 26.56
N PRO A 56 -2.68 1.80 27.68
CA PRO A 56 -2.31 3.01 28.41
C PRO A 56 -1.45 3.97 27.57
N ASN A 57 -0.56 3.44 26.73
CA ASN A 57 0.30 4.25 25.87
C ASN A 57 -0.53 4.96 24.79
N TYR A 58 -1.44 4.25 24.14
CA TYR A 58 -2.41 4.84 23.21
C TYR A 58 -3.18 6.00 23.88
N LYS A 59 -3.80 5.75 25.04
CA LYS A 59 -4.58 6.77 25.76
C LYS A 59 -3.73 8.00 26.09
N LYS A 60 -2.47 7.80 26.52
CA LYS A 60 -1.54 8.88 26.84
C LYS A 60 -1.17 9.70 25.60
N LEU A 61 -0.91 9.04 24.45
CA LEU A 61 -0.57 9.73 23.21
C LEU A 61 -1.76 10.51 22.65
N ALA A 62 -2.95 9.91 22.66
CA ALA A 62 -4.19 10.55 22.23
C ALA A 62 -4.51 11.78 23.10
N ALA A 63 -4.47 11.64 24.43
CA ALA A 63 -4.74 12.74 25.36
C ALA A 63 -3.73 13.88 25.27
N LYS A 64 -2.51 13.61 24.80
CA LYS A 64 -1.46 14.61 24.56
C LYS A 64 -1.43 15.13 23.11
N GLU A 65 -2.39 14.72 22.28
CA GLU A 65 -2.48 15.08 20.86
C GLU A 65 -1.19 14.75 20.08
N LYS A 66 -0.47 13.70 20.50
CA LYS A 66 0.73 13.19 19.82
C LYS A 66 0.43 12.20 18.70
N ILE A 67 -0.83 11.84 18.54
CA ILE A 67 -1.38 11.05 17.43
C ILE A 67 -2.69 11.69 17.01
N ASN A 68 -2.96 11.71 15.72
CA ASN A 68 -4.19 12.27 15.17
C ASN A 68 -5.27 11.19 15.10
N VAL A 69 -6.34 11.37 15.87
CA VAL A 69 -7.52 10.51 15.86
C VAL A 69 -8.52 11.07 14.85
N VAL A 70 -8.53 10.48 13.65
CA VAL A 70 -9.29 10.97 12.50
C VAL A 70 -10.78 10.69 12.64
N ARG A 71 -11.13 9.58 13.28
CA ARG A 71 -12.51 9.18 13.57
C ARG A 71 -12.63 8.81 15.04
N SER A 72 -13.55 9.46 15.74
CA SER A 72 -13.92 9.07 17.10
C SER A 72 -14.84 7.85 17.07
N GLY A 73 -14.64 6.94 18.01
CA GLY A 73 -15.52 5.79 18.24
C GLY A 73 -16.82 6.29 18.87
N ARG A 74 -17.77 6.73 18.05
CA ARG A 74 -19.14 7.02 18.49
C ARG A 74 -19.90 5.69 18.46
N GLY A 75 -20.64 5.38 19.54
CA GLY A 75 -21.36 4.11 19.69
C GLY A 75 -22.30 3.77 18.51
N LEU A 76 -22.82 2.54 18.45
CA LEU A 76 -23.45 1.87 17.29
C LEU A 76 -22.44 1.36 16.24
N GLY A 77 -21.47 0.55 16.66
CA GLY A 77 -20.53 -0.10 15.73
C GLY A 77 -19.46 0.81 15.13
N GLY A 78 -19.42 2.09 15.53
CA GLY A 78 -18.31 2.97 15.20
C GLY A 78 -17.03 2.57 15.93
N TYR A 79 -15.92 2.54 15.19
CA TYR A 79 -14.58 2.29 15.73
C TYR A 79 -13.68 3.49 15.49
N VAL A 80 -12.61 3.54 16.28
CA VAL A 80 -11.63 4.62 16.27
C VAL A 80 -10.61 4.39 15.17
N LEU A 81 -10.29 5.45 14.42
CA LEU A 81 -9.22 5.47 13.44
C LEU A 81 -8.15 6.48 13.81
N VAL A 82 -6.90 6.07 13.66
CA VAL A 82 -5.72 6.88 13.96
C VAL A 82 -4.87 6.99 12.71
N GLU A 83 -4.45 8.20 12.38
CA GLU A 83 -3.57 8.46 11.25
C GLU A 83 -2.16 7.93 11.53
N ILE A 84 -1.69 7.00 10.70
CA ILE A 84 -0.40 6.33 10.89
C ILE A 84 0.77 7.32 10.79
N ALA A 85 0.69 8.30 9.89
CA ALA A 85 1.74 9.27 9.63
C ALA A 85 2.10 10.13 10.86
N THR A 86 1.15 10.32 11.77
CA THR A 86 1.35 11.11 13.00
C THR A 86 1.94 10.29 14.15
N MET A 87 2.02 8.97 14.02
CA MET A 87 2.50 8.11 15.10
C MET A 87 4.02 8.21 15.26
N PRO A 88 4.56 8.10 16.48
CA PRO A 88 6.00 7.96 16.69
C PRO A 88 6.62 6.84 15.83
N LEU A 89 7.83 7.07 15.29
CA LEU A 89 8.49 6.19 14.31
C LEU A 89 8.51 4.71 14.74
N ARG A 90 8.87 4.44 15.99
CA ARG A 90 8.86 3.09 16.58
C ARG A 90 7.53 2.33 16.41
N PHE A 91 6.40 3.03 16.37
CA PHE A 91 5.09 2.40 16.16
C PHE A 91 4.78 2.22 14.68
N GLN A 92 5.24 3.14 13.82
CA GLN A 92 5.15 2.95 12.37
C GLN A 92 5.94 1.71 11.93
N GLU A 93 7.12 1.48 12.49
CA GLU A 93 7.96 0.30 12.22
C GLU A 93 7.29 -0.99 12.68
N ARG A 94 6.69 -1.00 13.88
CA ARG A 94 5.94 -2.16 14.36
C ARG A 94 4.69 -2.44 13.52
N ILE A 95 4.00 -1.40 13.03
CA ILE A 95 2.88 -1.56 12.11
C ILE A 95 3.35 -2.23 10.82
N LYS A 96 4.47 -1.76 10.25
CA LYS A 96 5.09 -2.35 9.06
C LYS A 96 5.49 -3.81 9.29
N LEU A 97 6.06 -4.14 10.43
CA LEU A 97 6.42 -5.52 10.79
C LEU A 97 5.17 -6.43 10.84
N LYS A 98 4.14 -5.99 11.58
CA LYS A 98 2.94 -6.78 11.87
C LYS A 98 2.02 -6.95 10.67
N TYR A 99 1.83 -5.90 9.89
CA TYR A 99 0.84 -5.84 8.81
C TYR A 99 1.42 -5.67 7.41
N GLY A 100 2.74 -5.49 7.28
CA GLY A 100 3.39 -5.19 6.01
C GLY A 100 3.51 -3.69 5.72
N ASP A 101 4.29 -3.34 4.69
CA ASP A 101 4.50 -1.96 4.30
C ASP A 101 3.37 -1.47 3.38
N MET A 102 2.38 -0.77 3.94
CA MET A 102 1.29 -0.16 3.16
C MET A 102 1.67 1.18 2.50
N LYS A 103 2.92 1.66 2.63
CA LYS A 103 3.33 2.88 1.90
C LYS A 103 3.32 2.68 0.39
N GLU A 104 3.61 1.46 -0.05
CA GLU A 104 3.46 1.07 -1.45
C GLU A 104 1.99 1.08 -1.90
N ASP A 105 1.03 0.93 -0.97
CA ASP A 105 -0.40 0.87 -1.30
C ASP A 105 -1.02 2.22 -1.66
N VAL A 106 -0.43 3.37 -1.28
CA VAL A 106 -0.94 4.68 -1.75
C VAL A 106 -0.69 4.81 -3.25
N ILE A 107 0.56 4.55 -3.67
CA ILE A 107 0.98 4.67 -5.06
C ILE A 107 0.38 3.53 -5.88
N ARG A 108 0.36 2.30 -5.35
CA ARG A 108 -0.34 1.17 -5.97
C ARG A 108 -1.83 1.49 -6.13
N ASN A 109 -2.59 1.70 -5.07
CA ASN A 109 -4.04 1.92 -5.20
C ASN A 109 -4.39 3.10 -6.13
N TRP A 110 -3.59 4.17 -6.13
CA TRP A 110 -3.78 5.27 -7.07
C TRP A 110 -3.51 4.82 -8.51
N LEU A 111 -2.35 4.20 -8.78
CA LEU A 111 -2.03 3.69 -10.12
C LEU A 111 -3.06 2.67 -10.60
N GLY A 112 -3.49 1.72 -9.77
CA GLY A 112 -4.52 0.76 -10.10
C GLY A 112 -5.89 1.41 -10.39
N SER A 113 -6.27 2.44 -9.64
CA SER A 113 -7.54 3.15 -9.86
C SER A 113 -7.51 4.06 -11.10
N HIS A 114 -6.34 4.55 -11.48
CA HIS A 114 -6.12 5.47 -12.59
C HIS A 114 -5.54 4.81 -13.84
N TYR A 115 -5.25 3.51 -13.78
CA TYR A 115 -4.81 2.72 -14.92
C TYR A 115 -6.00 2.46 -15.84
N HIS A 116 -5.86 2.93 -17.08
CA HIS A 116 -6.79 2.67 -18.15
C HIS A 116 -5.98 2.35 -19.41
N ILE A 117 -6.50 1.43 -20.22
CA ILE A 117 -5.90 1.15 -21.53
C ILE A 117 -5.93 2.42 -22.37
N ASP A 118 -4.75 2.85 -22.80
CA ASP A 118 -4.60 4.00 -23.67
C ASP A 118 -5.09 3.65 -25.08
N ALA A 119 -6.31 4.12 -25.39
CA ALA A 119 -6.93 3.94 -26.69
C ALA A 119 -6.11 4.56 -27.82
N LYS A 120 -5.39 5.68 -27.58
CA LYS A 120 -4.55 6.32 -28.59
C LYS A 120 -3.32 5.47 -28.88
N ALA A 121 -2.67 4.94 -27.84
CA ALA A 121 -1.55 4.01 -28.01
C ALA A 121 -2.00 2.75 -28.78
N ARG A 122 -3.16 2.18 -28.42
CA ARG A 122 -3.72 1.01 -29.11
C ARG A 122 -4.00 1.30 -30.59
N GLU A 123 -4.63 2.43 -30.89
CA GLU A 123 -4.92 2.86 -32.26
C GLU A 123 -3.63 3.05 -33.07
N PHE A 124 -2.63 3.69 -32.47
CA PHE A 124 -1.32 3.92 -33.07
C PHE A 124 -0.63 2.60 -33.45
N TYR A 125 -0.45 1.69 -32.48
CA TYR A 125 0.26 0.43 -32.73
C TYR A 125 -0.51 -0.52 -33.67
N THR A 126 -1.84 -0.44 -33.69
CA THR A 126 -2.66 -1.19 -34.66
C THR A 126 -2.46 -0.70 -36.10
N ARG A 127 -2.31 0.62 -36.28
CA ARG A 127 -2.08 1.24 -37.60
C ARG A 127 -0.62 1.26 -38.02
N PHE A 128 0.30 1.01 -37.10
CA PHE A 128 1.73 1.02 -37.38
C PHE A 128 2.10 0.05 -38.49
N ARG A 129 2.99 0.51 -39.38
CA ARG A 129 3.57 -0.29 -40.46
C ARG A 129 5.08 -0.12 -40.42
N PHE A 130 5.81 -1.21 -40.59
CA PHE A 130 7.24 -1.18 -40.82
C PHE A 130 7.54 -0.63 -42.23
N ASP A 131 8.81 -0.30 -42.50
CA ASP A 131 9.24 0.23 -43.80
C ASP A 131 8.96 -0.75 -44.96
N ASN A 132 8.89 -2.05 -44.66
CA ASN A 132 8.52 -3.10 -45.61
C ASN A 132 7.01 -3.27 -45.80
N GLY A 133 6.18 -2.47 -45.11
CA GLY A 133 4.72 -2.50 -45.16
C GLY A 133 4.05 -3.47 -44.20
N ASP A 134 4.81 -4.28 -43.44
CA ASP A 134 4.25 -5.26 -42.52
C ASP A 134 3.62 -4.60 -41.29
N THR A 135 2.62 -5.27 -40.72
CA THR A 135 1.98 -4.85 -39.47
C THR A 135 2.74 -5.35 -38.26
N LEU A 136 2.61 -4.64 -37.13
CA LEU A 136 3.09 -5.14 -35.85
C LEU A 136 2.32 -6.42 -35.45
N PRO A 137 2.99 -7.47 -34.93
CA PRO A 137 2.31 -8.66 -34.41
C PRO A 137 1.31 -8.32 -33.29
N PRO A 138 0.16 -9.02 -33.19
CA PRO A 138 -0.86 -8.73 -32.17
C PRO A 138 -0.33 -8.75 -30.73
N GLU A 139 0.61 -9.66 -30.43
CA GLU A 139 1.23 -9.77 -29.11
C GLU A 139 2.02 -8.50 -28.75
N HIS A 140 2.80 -7.97 -29.68
CA HIS A 140 3.53 -6.71 -29.48
C HIS A 140 2.62 -5.49 -29.43
N ILE A 141 1.51 -5.49 -30.19
CA ILE A 141 0.51 -4.42 -30.08
C ILE A 141 -0.04 -4.39 -28.65
N GLN A 142 -0.39 -5.54 -28.09
CA GLN A 142 -0.88 -5.66 -26.73
C GLN A 142 0.18 -5.21 -25.72
N GLU A 143 1.40 -5.74 -25.81
CA GLU A 143 2.52 -5.40 -24.93
C GLU A 143 2.78 -3.88 -24.93
N TYR A 144 2.94 -3.28 -26.10
CA TYR A 144 3.25 -1.86 -26.22
C TYR A 144 2.10 -0.97 -25.77
N THR A 145 0.87 -1.38 -26.04
CA THR A 145 -0.32 -0.68 -25.52
C THR A 145 -0.33 -0.68 -24.00
N VAL A 146 -0.10 -1.84 -23.38
CA VAL A 146 -0.07 -1.98 -21.92
C VAL A 146 1.08 -1.13 -21.34
N ASN A 147 2.28 -1.20 -21.92
CA ASN A 147 3.42 -0.40 -21.50
C ASN A 147 3.14 1.11 -21.58
N ALA A 148 2.57 1.59 -22.70
CA ALA A 148 2.19 2.98 -22.87
C ALA A 148 1.12 3.41 -21.84
N SER A 149 0.15 2.54 -21.56
CA SER A 149 -0.90 2.78 -20.57
C SER A 149 -0.34 2.95 -19.15
N VAL A 150 0.68 2.16 -18.78
CA VAL A 150 1.37 2.30 -17.49
C VAL A 150 2.17 3.60 -17.43
N ILE A 151 2.89 3.97 -18.51
CA ILE A 151 3.63 5.24 -18.56
C ILE A 151 2.68 6.43 -18.40
N GLU A 152 1.55 6.43 -19.10
CA GLU A 152 0.53 7.47 -19.01
C GLU A 152 -0.04 7.59 -17.57
N ALA A 153 -0.33 6.45 -16.92
CA ALA A 153 -0.77 6.45 -15.53
C ALA A 153 0.28 7.07 -14.60
N VAL A 154 1.57 6.74 -14.80
CA VAL A 154 2.68 7.33 -14.03
C VAL A 154 2.81 8.83 -14.29
N MET A 155 2.69 9.29 -15.54
CA MET A 155 2.75 10.72 -15.88
C MET A 155 1.62 11.50 -15.18
N ARG A 156 0.39 10.98 -15.20
CA ARG A 156 -0.73 11.57 -14.47
C ARG A 156 -0.49 11.62 -12.96
N ALA A 157 0.13 10.57 -12.41
CA ALA A 157 0.49 10.53 -11.01
C ALA A 157 1.44 11.67 -10.66
N MET A 158 2.45 11.90 -11.52
CA MET A 158 3.43 12.97 -11.34
C MET A 158 2.83 14.37 -11.51
N GLU A 159 1.81 14.53 -12.34
CA GLU A 159 1.08 15.80 -12.54
C GLU A 159 0.14 16.14 -11.36
N ASP A 160 -0.38 15.14 -10.64
CA ASP A 160 -1.20 15.36 -9.45
C ASP A 160 -0.32 15.77 -8.25
N ALA A 161 -0.06 17.08 -8.14
CA ALA A 161 0.71 17.66 -7.06
C ALA A 161 0.15 17.36 -5.65
N THR A 162 -1.17 17.11 -5.52
CA THR A 162 -1.78 16.77 -4.23
C THR A 162 -1.49 15.33 -3.85
N PHE A 163 -1.59 14.41 -4.81
CA PHE A 163 -1.18 13.03 -4.66
C PHE A 163 0.32 12.93 -4.39
N MET A 164 1.16 13.59 -5.19
CA MET A 164 2.61 13.54 -5.04
C MET A 164 3.07 14.10 -3.69
N ARG A 165 2.53 15.24 -3.24
CA ARG A 165 2.86 15.78 -1.91
C ARG A 165 2.53 14.79 -0.78
N LYS A 166 1.43 14.07 -0.93
CA LYS A 166 0.94 13.09 0.05
C LYS A 166 1.73 11.79 0.00
N ALA A 167 2.00 11.26 -1.19
CA ALA A 167 2.81 10.06 -1.39
C ALA A 167 4.24 10.30 -0.90
N MET A 168 4.80 11.48 -1.19
CA MET A 168 6.19 11.84 -0.89
C MET A 168 6.40 12.50 0.48
N LYS A 169 5.38 12.57 1.34
CA LYS A 169 5.44 13.19 2.69
C LYS A 169 6.03 14.61 2.69
N ALA A 170 5.68 15.43 1.70
CA ALA A 170 6.23 16.77 1.47
C ALA A 170 7.75 16.84 1.24
N GLY A 171 8.41 15.70 0.96
CA GLY A 171 9.79 15.60 0.49
C GLY A 171 9.90 15.48 -1.04
N PRO A 172 11.13 15.38 -1.57
CA PRO A 172 11.36 15.15 -3.00
C PRO A 172 10.82 13.79 -3.45
N VAL A 173 10.60 13.65 -4.77
CA VAL A 173 10.09 12.41 -5.39
C VAL A 173 11.01 11.23 -5.07
N ASN A 174 10.48 10.23 -4.37
CA ASN A 174 11.15 8.95 -4.13
C ASN A 174 10.92 8.01 -5.31
N TRP A 175 11.85 8.01 -6.26
CA TRP A 175 11.80 7.14 -7.45
C TRP A 175 11.85 5.65 -7.12
N GLY A 176 12.41 5.26 -5.97
CA GLY A 176 12.42 3.86 -5.51
C GLY A 176 11.01 3.37 -5.17
N GLU A 177 10.18 4.21 -4.55
CA GLU A 177 8.79 3.87 -4.22
C GLU A 177 7.91 3.77 -5.49
N LEU A 178 8.12 4.67 -6.45
CA LEU A 178 7.42 4.63 -7.74
C LEU A 178 7.82 3.38 -8.55
N ALA A 179 9.11 3.04 -8.59
CA ALA A 179 9.61 1.84 -9.24
C ALA A 179 9.05 0.56 -8.59
N GLY A 180 8.96 0.52 -7.25
CA GLY A 180 8.33 -0.59 -6.53
C GLY A 180 6.84 -0.77 -6.84
N ALA A 181 6.11 0.33 -7.05
CA ALA A 181 4.71 0.28 -7.48
C ALA A 181 4.58 -0.20 -8.93
N ILE A 182 5.43 0.27 -9.84
CA ILE A 182 5.48 -0.19 -11.24
C ILE A 182 5.83 -1.69 -11.30
N SER A 183 6.79 -2.16 -10.49
CA SER A 183 7.14 -3.59 -10.42
C SER A 183 5.95 -4.48 -10.08
N TYR A 184 5.10 -4.04 -9.15
CA TYR A 184 3.93 -4.79 -8.74
C TYR A 184 2.93 -4.97 -9.89
N TYR A 185 2.76 -3.92 -10.71
CA TYR A 185 1.88 -3.96 -11.87
C TYR A 185 2.41 -4.75 -13.06
N GLN A 186 3.68 -5.13 -13.08
CA GLN A 186 4.17 -6.10 -14.07
C GLN A 186 3.41 -7.42 -13.93
N ALA A 187 3.20 -7.88 -12.69
CA ALA A 187 2.49 -9.13 -12.42
C ALA A 187 0.97 -9.00 -12.64
N GLU A 188 0.39 -7.83 -12.36
CA GLU A 188 -1.07 -7.64 -12.46
C GLU A 188 -1.55 -7.28 -13.87
N PHE A 189 -0.80 -6.46 -14.61
CA PHE A 189 -1.17 -6.00 -15.96
C PHE A 189 -0.34 -6.63 -17.09
N GLY A 190 0.75 -7.34 -16.77
CA GLY A 190 1.59 -8.02 -17.76
C GLY A 190 2.48 -7.08 -18.58
N HIS A 191 2.86 -5.93 -18.04
CA HIS A 191 3.72 -4.97 -18.72
C HIS A 191 5.21 -5.35 -18.61
N THR A 192 6.04 -4.90 -19.56
CA THR A 192 7.48 -5.27 -19.67
C THR A 192 8.45 -4.11 -19.41
N LEU A 193 7.94 -2.96 -18.95
CA LEU A 193 8.77 -1.80 -18.59
C LEU A 193 9.90 -2.14 -17.60
N PRO A 194 11.10 -1.55 -17.76
CA PRO A 194 12.22 -1.77 -16.85
C PRO A 194 11.96 -1.14 -15.47
N VAL A 195 12.42 -1.83 -14.43
CA VAL A 195 12.12 -1.49 -13.02
C VAL A 195 13.31 -0.84 -12.30
N SER A 196 14.38 -0.52 -13.02
CA SER A 196 15.61 0.02 -12.42
C SER A 196 15.40 1.45 -11.93
N SER A 197 15.64 1.69 -10.64
CA SER A 197 15.68 3.04 -10.04
C SER A 197 16.99 3.80 -10.30
N ASN A 198 17.96 3.18 -10.98
CA ASN A 198 19.27 3.76 -11.21
C ASN A 198 19.23 4.76 -12.36
N ARG A 199 19.62 6.00 -12.07
CA ARG A 199 20.32 6.88 -13.01
C ARG A 199 21.82 6.78 -12.73
#